data_AF-A2DUH2-F1
#
_entry.id   AF-A2DUH2-F1
#
_cell.length_a   1.000
_cell.length_b   1.000
_cell.length_c   1.000
_cell.angle_alpha   90.00
_cell.angle_beta   90.00
_cell.angle_gamma   90.00
#
_symmetry.space_group_name_H-M   'P 1'
#
loop_
_entity.id
_entity.type
_entity.pdbx_description
1 polymer ?
#
loop_
_entity_poly.entity_id
_entity_poly.type
_entity_poly.pdbx_seq_one_letter_code
_entity_poly.pdbx_strand_id
1 'polypeptide(L)'
;MSRAPFAKRPASRATRQEFYWRGGDSLHEREYLRDEYKKAMVDFKKAQMEYKSVEQELKKANEQLSEKEKYTNALASYLDSDAEGGNQEQEYKRQLGELEVEIGKAESELSDARAVQHPAVSSGLQKDKAYMMIEIQRLKKALDLRDEQEAEDKKQLATCVVSQKYQNALQMEGIVEKLSRKRAFLRSQVNKNKQEFDKLTSQAPAQSRNAQPANKEDKQCVVDVAELELINNRIAERQQRRPNKWNMEISRQLRYIEELNERMRDLGMESDVVDVEALREKYMIKQKQEGENGNKNGENDNGNENNQENNEEKTQ
;
A
#
# COMPACT_ATOMS: atom_id res chain seq x y z
N MET A 1 43.27 31.41 -46.53
CA MET A 1 42.02 31.99 -45.98
C MET A 1 40.95 31.95 -47.05
N SER A 2 40.07 30.93 -47.02
CA SER A 2 39.05 30.67 -48.02
C SER A 2 37.73 31.34 -47.65
N ARG A 3 37.29 32.29 -48.48
CA ARG A 3 35.90 32.78 -48.51
C ARG A 3 35.03 31.72 -49.18
N ALA A 4 34.10 31.12 -48.45
CA ALA A 4 32.97 30.40 -49.02
C ALA A 4 31.71 31.29 -48.93
N PRO A 5 31.11 31.70 -50.05
CA PRO A 5 29.94 32.55 -50.09
C PRO A 5 28.65 31.71 -50.22
N PHE A 6 27.56 32.17 -49.60
CA PHE A 6 26.17 31.69 -49.73
C PHE A 6 25.87 30.24 -49.32
N ALA A 7 25.27 30.06 -48.14
CA ALA A 7 24.53 28.85 -47.80
C ALA A 7 23.37 28.66 -48.79
N LYS A 8 23.47 27.65 -49.66
CA LYS A 8 22.37 27.26 -50.55
C LYS A 8 21.17 26.85 -49.68
N ARG A 9 20.01 27.47 -49.90
CA ARG A 9 18.74 26.97 -49.35
C ARG A 9 18.63 25.49 -49.73
N PRO A 10 18.28 24.58 -48.80
CA PRO A 10 18.08 23.18 -49.16
C PRO A 10 17.02 23.14 -50.26
N ALA A 11 17.32 22.43 -51.35
CA ALA A 11 16.39 22.22 -52.45
C ALA A 11 15.05 21.77 -51.85
N SER A 12 13.95 22.41 -52.27
CA SER A 12 12.59 22.04 -51.88
C SER A 12 12.50 20.52 -51.94
N ARG A 13 12.36 19.87 -50.79
CA ARG A 13 12.12 18.42 -50.75
C ARG A 13 10.94 18.19 -51.68
N ALA A 14 11.19 17.58 -52.84
CA ALA A 14 10.13 17.02 -53.64
C ALA A 14 9.41 16.05 -52.71
N THR A 15 8.25 16.48 -52.21
CA THR A 15 7.38 15.65 -51.38
C THR A 15 7.10 14.42 -52.22
N ARG A 16 7.70 13.29 -51.84
CA ARG A 16 7.40 11.99 -52.46
C ARG A 16 5.89 11.87 -52.44
N GLN A 17 5.29 11.68 -53.62
CA GLN A 17 3.86 11.46 -53.73
C GLN A 17 3.57 10.18 -52.96
N GLU A 18 2.90 10.30 -51.82
CA GLU A 18 2.53 9.15 -50.98
C GLU A 18 1.70 8.20 -51.85
N PHE A 19 2.25 7.00 -52.09
CA PHE A 19 1.53 5.96 -52.80
C PHE A 19 0.47 5.39 -51.87
N TYR A 20 -0.78 5.43 -52.31
CA TYR A 20 -1.89 4.75 -51.66
C TYR A 20 -2.65 3.95 -52.71
N TRP A 21 -3.15 2.78 -52.32
CA TRP A 21 -3.82 1.83 -53.19
C TRP A 21 -5.05 2.50 -53.86
N ARG A 22 -5.11 2.48 -55.20
CA ARG A 22 -6.26 2.93 -56.01
C ARG A 22 -7.11 1.71 -56.38
N GLY A 23 -8.43 1.87 -56.48
CA GLY A 23 -9.33 0.80 -56.93
C GLY A 23 -10.30 0.26 -55.88
N GLY A 24 -10.57 1.03 -54.82
CA GLY A 24 -11.69 0.80 -53.91
C GLY A 24 -12.91 1.65 -54.30
N ASP A 25 -13.81 1.88 -53.34
CA ASP A 25 -14.93 2.81 -53.48
C ASP A 25 -14.45 4.25 -53.74
N SER A 26 -14.88 4.83 -54.86
CA SER A 26 -14.45 6.15 -55.34
C SER A 26 -14.74 7.27 -54.32
N LEU A 27 -15.78 7.12 -53.50
CA LEU A 27 -16.17 8.10 -52.47
C LEU A 27 -15.15 8.20 -51.32
N HIS A 28 -14.32 7.17 -51.14
CA HIS A 28 -13.31 7.11 -50.08
C HIS A 28 -11.91 7.51 -50.58
N GLU A 29 -11.77 7.81 -51.87
CA GLU A 29 -10.48 8.19 -52.44
C GLU A 29 -10.09 9.61 -52.00
N ARG A 30 -8.86 9.77 -51.51
CA ARG A 30 -8.31 11.05 -51.02
C ARG A 30 -8.23 12.15 -52.10
N GLU A 31 -8.35 11.81 -53.37
CA GLU A 31 -8.48 12.77 -54.47
C GLU A 31 -9.90 13.31 -54.56
N TYR A 32 -10.88 12.42 -54.61
CA TYR A 32 -12.30 12.76 -54.59
C TYR A 32 -12.67 13.62 -53.38
N LEU A 33 -12.26 13.22 -52.18
CA LEU A 33 -12.48 14.00 -50.95
C LEU A 33 -11.82 15.38 -50.98
N ARG A 34 -10.64 15.51 -51.60
CA ARG A 34 -9.97 16.81 -51.75
C ARG A 34 -10.67 17.72 -52.74
N ASP A 35 -11.20 17.17 -53.82
CA ASP A 35 -11.89 17.96 -54.83
C ASP A 35 -13.31 18.36 -54.37
N GLU A 36 -14.04 17.47 -53.70
CA GLU A 36 -15.29 17.82 -53.02
C GLU A 36 -15.06 18.87 -51.92
N TYR A 37 -13.97 18.76 -51.14
CA TYR A 37 -13.60 19.78 -50.15
C TYR A 37 -13.32 21.14 -50.80
N LYS A 38 -12.60 21.18 -51.92
CA LYS A 38 -12.36 22.44 -52.66
C LYS A 38 -13.66 23.04 -53.18
N LYS A 39 -14.54 22.21 -53.74
CA LYS A 39 -15.86 22.62 -54.24
C LYS A 39 -16.71 23.20 -53.12
N ALA A 40 -16.82 22.49 -51.99
CA ALA A 40 -17.50 22.96 -50.80
C ALA A 40 -16.92 24.29 -50.27
N MET A 41 -15.60 24.49 -50.32
CA MET A 41 -14.97 25.75 -49.93
C MET A 41 -15.29 26.91 -50.88
N VAL A 42 -15.44 26.65 -52.17
CA VAL A 42 -15.87 27.67 -53.15
C VAL A 42 -17.33 28.05 -52.91
N ASP A 43 -18.20 27.05 -52.72
CA ASP A 43 -19.62 27.26 -52.44
C ASP A 43 -19.81 28.02 -51.11
N PHE A 44 -19.05 27.67 -50.07
CA PHE A 44 -19.04 28.40 -48.79
C PHE A 44 -18.65 29.86 -48.96
N LYS A 45 -17.59 30.17 -49.73
CA LYS A 45 -17.18 31.55 -50.00
C LYS A 45 -18.25 32.32 -50.76
N LYS A 46 -18.92 31.69 -51.71
CA LYS A 46 -20.01 32.30 -52.48
C LYS A 46 -21.19 32.63 -51.55
N ALA A 47 -21.65 31.66 -50.76
CA ALA A 47 -22.70 31.85 -49.77
C ALA A 47 -22.35 32.94 -48.74
N GLN A 48 -21.08 33.02 -48.32
CA GLN A 48 -20.61 34.06 -47.40
C GLN A 48 -20.69 35.46 -48.02
N MET A 49 -20.40 35.61 -49.32
CA MET A 49 -20.55 36.89 -50.01
C MET A 49 -22.01 37.26 -50.22
N GLU A 50 -22.86 36.30 -50.58
CA GLU A 50 -24.31 36.49 -50.71
C GLU A 50 -24.92 36.92 -49.37
N TYR A 51 -24.56 36.26 -48.27
CA TYR A 51 -24.99 36.64 -46.91
C TYR A 51 -24.65 38.10 -46.59
N LYS A 52 -23.40 38.52 -46.83
CA LYS A 52 -22.97 39.91 -46.61
C LYS A 52 -23.72 40.92 -47.48
N SER A 53 -24.07 40.55 -48.71
CA SER A 53 -24.86 41.40 -49.60
C SER A 53 -26.27 41.60 -49.04
N VAL A 54 -26.94 40.52 -48.66
CA VAL A 54 -28.28 40.56 -48.07
C VAL A 54 -28.29 41.33 -46.76
N GLU A 55 -27.28 41.14 -45.91
CA GLU A 55 -27.13 41.90 -44.65
C GLU A 55 -27.02 43.41 -44.90
N GLN A 56 -26.28 43.83 -45.93
CA GLN A 56 -26.19 45.24 -46.32
C GLN A 56 -27.50 45.78 -46.90
N GLU A 57 -28.21 44.98 -47.70
CA GLU A 57 -29.52 45.36 -48.24
C GLU A 57 -30.55 45.53 -47.11
N LEU A 58 -30.55 44.62 -46.14
CA LEU A 58 -31.42 44.67 -44.97
C LEU A 58 -31.09 45.91 -44.13
N LYS A 59 -29.81 46.21 -43.90
CA LYS A 59 -29.39 47.42 -43.19
C LYS A 59 -29.88 48.70 -43.89
N LYS A 60 -29.73 48.79 -45.22
CA LYS A 60 -30.22 49.93 -46.01
C LYS A 60 -31.75 50.05 -45.95
N ALA A 61 -32.46 48.93 -46.06
CA ALA A 61 -33.91 48.91 -45.95
C ALA A 61 -34.37 49.37 -44.56
N ASN A 62 -33.66 48.98 -43.51
CA ASN A 62 -33.97 49.36 -42.13
C ASN A 62 -33.67 50.85 -41.87
N GLU A 63 -32.58 51.39 -42.44
CA GLU A 63 -32.29 52.83 -42.42
C GLU A 63 -33.40 53.64 -43.10
N GLN A 64 -33.84 53.21 -44.29
CA GLN A 64 -34.97 53.83 -45.00
C GLN A 64 -36.29 53.74 -44.24
N LEU A 65 -36.54 52.60 -43.57
CA LEU A 65 -37.71 52.42 -42.73
C LEU A 65 -37.67 53.39 -41.54
N SER A 66 -36.54 53.48 -40.84
CA SER A 66 -36.34 54.41 -39.72
C SER A 66 -36.55 55.87 -40.12
N GLU A 67 -36.07 56.27 -41.30
CA GLU A 67 -36.31 57.61 -41.83
C GLU A 67 -37.80 57.84 -42.09
N LYS A 68 -38.48 56.90 -42.75
CA LYS A 68 -39.93 56.99 -42.99
C LYS A 68 -40.72 57.04 -41.69
N GLU A 69 -40.37 56.25 -40.69
CA GLU A 69 -41.01 56.26 -39.37
C GLU A 69 -40.85 57.61 -38.68
N LYS A 70 -39.69 58.26 -38.77
CA LYS A 70 -39.50 59.62 -38.23
C LYS A 70 -40.41 60.62 -38.93
N TYR A 71 -40.56 60.54 -40.25
CA TYR A 71 -41.49 61.41 -41.00
C TYR A 71 -42.95 61.12 -40.65
N THR A 72 -43.35 59.85 -40.55
CA THR A 72 -44.70 59.44 -40.17
C THR A 72 -45.02 59.89 -38.74
N ASN A 73 -44.10 59.74 -37.79
CA ASN A 73 -44.28 60.21 -36.41
C ASN A 73 -44.36 61.75 -36.34
N ALA A 74 -43.55 62.46 -37.12
CA ALA A 74 -43.62 63.92 -37.20
C ALA A 74 -44.93 64.40 -37.84
N LEU A 75 -45.45 63.68 -38.84
CA LEU A 75 -46.71 63.97 -39.50
C LEU A 75 -47.92 63.65 -38.61
N ALA A 76 -47.90 62.51 -37.91
CA ALA A 76 -48.90 62.11 -36.93
C ALA A 76 -48.98 63.12 -35.79
N SER A 77 -47.83 63.52 -35.22
CA SER A 77 -47.77 64.55 -34.19
C SER A 77 -48.26 65.94 -34.66
N TYR A 78 -48.33 66.19 -35.97
CA TYR A 78 -48.85 67.44 -36.56
C TYR A 78 -50.36 67.36 -36.86
N LEU A 79 -50.88 66.16 -37.13
CA LEU A 79 -52.30 65.91 -37.45
C LEU A 79 -53.15 65.57 -36.21
N ASP A 80 -52.52 65.15 -35.11
CA ASP A 80 -53.20 64.56 -33.95
C ASP A 80 -53.46 65.52 -32.78
N SER A 81 -54.44 66.41 -32.94
CA SER A 81 -55.23 66.84 -31.77
C SER A 81 -56.32 65.83 -31.38
N ASP A 82 -56.46 64.68 -32.08
CA ASP A 82 -57.53 63.71 -31.81
C ASP A 82 -57.21 62.22 -32.15
N ALA A 83 -55.96 61.74 -32.01
CA ALA A 83 -55.63 60.35 -32.36
C ALA A 83 -55.34 59.43 -31.19
N GLU A 84 -56.34 58.62 -30.87
CA GLU A 84 -56.17 57.40 -30.11
C GLU A 84 -55.42 56.31 -30.93
N GLY A 85 -55.53 56.34 -32.27
CA GLY A 85 -54.93 55.33 -33.16
C GLY A 85 -53.39 55.37 -33.22
N GLY A 86 -52.79 56.56 -33.26
CA GLY A 86 -51.32 56.72 -33.27
C GLY A 86 -50.68 56.30 -31.94
N ASN A 87 -51.34 56.61 -30.83
CA ASN A 87 -50.91 56.17 -29.50
C ASN A 87 -50.99 54.65 -29.34
N GLN A 88 -52.04 54.01 -29.86
CA GLN A 88 -52.15 52.55 -29.89
C GLN A 88 -51.08 51.91 -30.79
N GLU A 89 -50.81 52.47 -31.97
CA GLU A 89 -49.74 52.00 -32.86
C GLU A 89 -48.37 52.09 -32.17
N GLN A 90 -48.10 53.18 -31.46
CA GLN A 90 -46.83 53.39 -30.76
C GLN A 90 -46.68 52.42 -29.57
N GLU A 91 -47.76 52.13 -28.85
CA GLU A 91 -47.76 51.13 -27.78
C GLU A 91 -47.57 49.71 -28.32
N TYR A 92 -48.22 49.35 -29.44
CA TYR A 92 -47.98 48.06 -30.09
C TYR A 92 -46.54 47.93 -30.58
N LYS A 93 -45.95 48.99 -31.16
CA LYS A 93 -44.53 48.98 -31.56
C LYS A 93 -43.59 48.79 -30.36
N ARG A 94 -43.91 49.39 -29.20
CA ARG A 94 -43.14 49.18 -27.97
C ARG A 94 -43.22 47.73 -27.50
N GLN A 95 -44.41 47.15 -27.45
CA GLN A 95 -44.62 45.75 -27.08
C GLN A 95 -43.93 44.79 -28.07
N LEU A 96 -43.95 45.12 -29.36
CA LEU A 96 -43.28 44.33 -30.39
C LEU A 96 -41.76 44.37 -30.21
N GLY A 97 -41.19 45.53 -29.88
CA GLY A 97 -39.76 45.65 -29.53
C GLY A 97 -39.38 44.90 -28.25
N GLU A 98 -40.23 44.91 -27.22
CA GLU A 98 -40.03 44.14 -25.99
C GLU A 98 -40.04 42.63 -26.27
N LEU A 99 -40.99 42.16 -27.09
CA LEU A 99 -41.07 40.77 -27.53
C LEU A 99 -39.87 40.35 -28.39
N GLU A 100 -39.38 41.21 -29.29
CA GLU A 100 -38.16 40.94 -30.07
C GLU A 100 -36.92 40.78 -29.18
N VAL A 101 -36.81 41.59 -28.12
CA VAL A 101 -35.73 41.47 -27.13
C VAL A 101 -35.85 40.16 -26.34
N GLU A 102 -37.06 39.76 -25.95
CA GLU A 102 -37.28 38.47 -25.27
C GLU A 102 -36.97 37.28 -26.17
N ILE A 103 -37.39 37.33 -27.45
CA ILE A 103 -37.05 36.31 -28.45
C ILE A 103 -35.53 36.22 -28.61
N GLY A 104 -34.83 37.36 -28.75
CA GLY A 104 -33.38 37.37 -28.88
C GLY A 104 -32.65 36.77 -27.67
N LYS A 105 -33.15 37.00 -26.45
CA LYS A 105 -32.61 36.36 -25.23
C LYS A 105 -32.85 34.86 -25.23
N ALA A 106 -34.07 34.42 -25.53
CA ALA A 106 -34.42 33.01 -25.57
C ALA A 106 -33.62 32.25 -26.66
N GLU A 107 -33.40 32.87 -27.81
CA GLU A 107 -32.55 32.31 -28.88
C GLU A 107 -31.09 32.19 -28.45
N SER A 108 -30.55 33.19 -27.73
CA SER A 108 -29.20 33.13 -27.16
C SER A 108 -29.05 31.98 -26.16
N GLU A 109 -29.99 31.86 -25.22
CA GLU A 109 -29.98 30.77 -24.22
C GLU A 109 -30.07 29.39 -24.89
N LEU A 110 -30.89 29.28 -25.93
CA LEU A 110 -31.06 28.04 -26.69
C LEU A 110 -29.80 27.70 -27.50
N SER A 111 -29.10 28.70 -28.04
CA SER A 111 -27.80 28.51 -28.69
C SER A 111 -26.76 27.98 -27.70
N ASP A 112 -26.68 28.57 -26.50
CA ASP A 112 -25.74 28.14 -25.46
C ASP A 112 -26.05 26.70 -24.99
N ALA A 113 -27.33 26.37 -24.80
CA ALA A 113 -27.75 25.01 -24.45
C ALA A 113 -27.40 23.98 -25.54
N ARG A 114 -27.58 24.35 -26.82
CA ARG A 114 -27.20 23.48 -27.96
C ARG A 114 -25.69 23.28 -28.07
N ALA A 115 -24.89 24.29 -27.73
CA ALA A 115 -23.43 24.16 -27.71
C ALA A 115 -22.96 23.10 -26.69
N VAL A 116 -23.62 23.03 -25.52
CA VAL A 116 -23.35 22.00 -24.51
C VAL A 116 -23.86 20.61 -24.94
N GLN A 117 -25.00 20.55 -25.61
CA GLN A 117 -25.56 19.30 -26.15
C GLN A 117 -24.91 18.84 -27.47
N HIS A 118 -23.82 19.48 -27.90
CA HIS A 118 -23.18 19.14 -29.16
C HIS A 118 -22.83 17.64 -29.19
N PRO A 119 -23.26 16.88 -30.22
CA PRO A 119 -23.10 15.43 -30.29
C PRO A 119 -21.65 14.95 -30.12
N ALA A 120 -20.67 15.78 -30.50
CA ALA A 120 -19.24 15.49 -30.28
C ALA A 120 -18.87 15.43 -28.78
N VAL A 121 -19.44 16.31 -27.95
CA VAL A 121 -19.19 16.32 -26.49
C VAL A 121 -19.91 15.13 -25.84
N SER A 122 -21.17 14.90 -26.21
CA SER A 122 -21.96 13.76 -25.70
C SER A 122 -21.34 12.40 -26.07
N SER A 123 -20.87 12.24 -27.31
CA SER A 123 -20.19 11.00 -27.72
C SER A 123 -18.83 10.81 -27.05
N GLY A 124 -18.09 11.89 -26.76
CA GLY A 124 -16.88 11.85 -25.95
C GLY A 124 -17.16 11.33 -24.54
N LEU A 125 -18.14 11.93 -23.86
CA LEU A 125 -18.59 11.50 -22.52
C LEU A 125 -19.09 10.05 -22.49
N GLN A 126 -19.79 9.59 -23.54
CA GLN A 126 -20.23 8.20 -23.64
C GLN A 126 -19.07 7.22 -23.78
N LYS A 127 -18.03 7.59 -24.55
CA LYS A 127 -16.80 6.77 -24.65
C LYS A 127 -16.10 6.70 -23.30
N ASP A 128 -15.91 7.83 -22.61
CA ASP A 128 -15.25 7.87 -21.30
C ASP A 128 -16.03 7.05 -20.27
N LYS A 129 -17.36 7.16 -20.26
CA LYS A 129 -18.23 6.32 -19.43
C LYS A 129 -18.04 4.83 -19.71
N ALA A 130 -17.96 4.44 -20.99
CA ALA A 130 -17.73 3.05 -21.36
C ALA A 130 -16.33 2.56 -20.90
N TYR A 131 -15.29 3.38 -21.08
CA TYR A 131 -13.94 3.08 -20.59
C TYR A 131 -13.91 2.90 -19.07
N MET A 132 -14.50 3.83 -18.31
CA MET A 132 -14.57 3.71 -16.85
C MET A 132 -15.33 2.46 -16.41
N MET A 133 -16.43 2.12 -17.09
CA MET A 133 -17.21 0.92 -16.77
C MET A 133 -16.39 -0.37 -16.99
N ILE A 134 -15.59 -0.43 -18.05
CA ILE A 134 -14.69 -1.57 -18.31
C ILE A 134 -13.62 -1.65 -17.22
N GLU A 135 -13.01 -0.52 -16.83
CA GLU A 135 -11.98 -0.53 -15.79
C GLU A 135 -12.57 -0.96 -14.43
N ILE A 136 -13.77 -0.49 -14.08
CA ILE A 136 -14.49 -0.94 -12.88
C ILE A 136 -14.70 -2.45 -12.90
N GLN A 137 -15.13 -3.02 -14.04
CA GLN A 137 -15.32 -4.47 -14.16
C GLN A 137 -13.98 -5.22 -14.03
N ARG A 138 -12.89 -4.68 -14.57
CA ARG A 138 -11.55 -5.26 -14.45
C ARG A 138 -11.08 -5.26 -13.00
N LEU A 139 -11.24 -4.14 -12.31
CA LEU A 139 -10.86 -3.99 -10.90
C LEU A 139 -11.69 -4.90 -10.00
N LYS A 140 -13.00 -5.03 -10.25
CA LYS A 140 -13.86 -5.98 -9.51
C LYS A 140 -13.37 -7.41 -9.64
N LYS A 141 -13.09 -7.88 -10.87
CA LYS A 141 -12.52 -9.22 -11.08
C LYS A 141 -11.17 -9.41 -10.39
N ALA A 142 -10.36 -8.36 -10.35
CA ALA A 142 -9.07 -8.41 -9.65
C ALA A 142 -9.25 -8.52 -8.13
N LEU A 143 -10.27 -7.87 -7.55
CA LEU A 143 -10.62 -8.02 -6.13
C LEU A 143 -11.15 -9.43 -5.86
N ASP A 144 -12.08 -9.93 -6.67
CA ASP A 144 -12.63 -11.29 -6.49
C ASP A 144 -11.51 -12.35 -6.51
N LEU A 145 -10.56 -12.24 -7.43
CA LEU A 145 -9.38 -13.12 -7.48
C LEU A 145 -8.48 -12.99 -6.24
N ARG A 146 -8.37 -11.78 -5.68
CA ARG A 146 -7.58 -11.54 -4.47
C ARG A 146 -8.24 -12.14 -3.24
N ASP A 147 -9.56 -12.05 -3.14
CA ASP A 147 -10.33 -12.67 -2.06
C ASP A 147 -10.23 -14.20 -2.13
N GLU A 148 -10.29 -14.79 -3.34
CA GLU A 148 -10.05 -16.22 -3.55
C GLU A 148 -8.63 -16.63 -3.13
N GLN A 149 -7.63 -15.85 -3.52
CA GLN A 149 -6.24 -16.10 -3.13
C GLN A 149 -6.05 -15.99 -1.61
N GLU A 150 -6.65 -14.99 -0.98
CA GLU A 150 -6.60 -14.81 0.47
C GLU A 150 -7.23 -16.01 1.20
N ALA A 151 -8.35 -16.53 0.69
CA ALA A 151 -8.98 -17.73 1.25
C ALA A 151 -8.09 -18.97 1.11
N GLU A 152 -7.43 -19.14 -0.03
CA GLU A 152 -6.50 -20.26 -0.25
C GLU A 152 -5.23 -20.11 0.62
N ASP A 153 -4.70 -18.89 0.76
CA ASP A 153 -3.54 -18.61 1.63
C ASP A 153 -3.87 -18.92 3.10
N LYS A 154 -5.05 -18.50 3.58
CA LYS A 154 -5.54 -18.85 4.93
C LYS A 154 -5.65 -20.36 5.12
N LYS A 155 -6.17 -21.09 4.13
CA LYS A 155 -6.29 -22.54 4.16
C LYS A 155 -4.91 -23.23 4.16
N GLN A 156 -3.96 -22.74 3.38
CA GLN A 156 -2.58 -23.24 3.38
C GLN A 156 -1.90 -22.98 4.72
N LEU A 157 -2.07 -21.79 5.28
CA LEU A 157 -1.56 -21.44 6.61
C LEU A 157 -2.13 -22.39 7.68
N ALA A 158 -3.45 -22.59 7.70
CA ALA A 158 -4.11 -23.51 8.62
C ALA A 158 -3.59 -24.95 8.46
N THR A 159 -3.39 -25.40 7.22
CA THR A 159 -2.84 -26.74 6.92
C THR A 159 -1.42 -26.89 7.45
N CYS A 160 -0.58 -25.86 7.32
CA CYS A 160 0.78 -25.85 7.84
C CYS A 160 0.81 -25.89 9.38
N VAL A 161 -0.03 -25.08 10.04
CA VAL A 161 -0.09 -25.00 11.51
C VAL A 161 -0.59 -26.30 12.13
N VAL A 162 -1.59 -26.95 11.53
CA VAL A 162 -2.13 -28.23 12.02
C VAL A 162 -1.29 -29.43 11.57
N SER A 163 -0.33 -29.23 10.66
CA SER A 163 0.51 -30.32 10.14
C SER A 163 1.28 -31.03 11.25
N GLN A 164 1.17 -32.35 11.28
CA GLN A 164 1.92 -33.20 12.22
C GLN A 164 3.44 -32.99 12.09
N LYS A 165 3.95 -32.69 10.88
CA LYS A 165 5.38 -32.44 10.66
C LYS A 165 5.85 -31.19 11.41
N TYR A 166 5.06 -30.12 11.36
CA TYR A 166 5.34 -28.87 12.05
C TYR A 166 5.26 -29.07 13.57
N GLN A 167 4.23 -29.76 14.06
CA GLN A 167 4.11 -30.11 15.49
C GLN A 167 5.29 -30.95 15.98
N ASN A 168 5.72 -31.95 15.20
CA ASN A 168 6.89 -32.76 15.52
C ASN A 168 8.17 -31.92 15.56
N ALA A 169 8.34 -30.97 14.63
CA ALA A 169 9.49 -30.07 14.61
C ALA A 169 9.58 -29.23 15.89
N LEU A 170 8.46 -28.61 16.31
CA LEU A 170 8.36 -27.85 17.56
C LEU A 170 8.65 -28.71 18.80
N GLN A 171 8.15 -29.94 18.83
CA GLN A 171 8.46 -30.87 19.93
C GLN A 171 9.96 -31.18 20.00
N MET A 172 10.60 -31.43 18.85
CA MET A 172 12.02 -31.73 18.76
C MET A 172 12.87 -30.53 19.15
N GLU A 173 12.53 -29.32 18.71
CA GLU A 173 13.17 -28.08 19.15
C GLU A 173 13.13 -27.95 20.68
N GLY A 174 11.94 -28.20 21.27
CA GLY A 174 11.78 -28.20 22.72
C GLY A 174 12.61 -29.27 23.44
N ILE A 175 12.86 -30.43 22.83
CA ILE A 175 13.76 -31.46 23.38
C ILE A 175 15.22 -31.00 23.30
N VAL A 176 15.62 -30.42 22.17
CA VAL A 176 16.98 -29.89 21.98
C VAL A 176 17.29 -28.81 23.02
N GLU A 177 16.36 -27.89 23.28
CA GLU A 177 16.54 -26.85 24.29
C GLU A 177 16.73 -27.44 25.69
N LYS A 178 15.89 -28.42 26.08
CA LYS A 178 16.00 -29.14 27.36
C LYS A 178 17.35 -29.84 27.50
N LEU A 179 17.80 -30.53 26.46
CA LEU A 179 19.08 -31.24 26.46
C LEU A 179 20.26 -30.28 26.52
N SER A 180 20.20 -29.16 25.79
CA SER A 180 21.22 -28.11 25.80
C SER A 180 21.41 -27.51 27.19
N ARG A 181 20.31 -27.16 27.88
CA ARG A 181 20.37 -26.66 29.26
C ARG A 181 20.85 -27.70 30.27
N LYS A 182 20.42 -28.96 30.12
CA LYS A 182 20.94 -30.07 30.94
C LYS A 182 22.46 -30.21 30.76
N ARG A 183 22.96 -30.17 29.53
CA ARG A 183 24.38 -30.18 29.21
C ARG A 183 25.11 -28.99 29.85
N ALA A 184 24.58 -27.78 29.72
CA ALA A 184 25.18 -26.59 30.32
C ALA A 184 25.29 -26.71 31.85
N PHE A 185 24.25 -27.21 32.50
CA PHE A 185 24.29 -27.45 33.94
C PHE A 185 25.30 -28.53 34.33
N LEU A 186 25.30 -29.68 33.66
CA LEU A 186 26.25 -30.76 34.01
C LEU A 186 27.69 -30.29 33.83
N ARG A 187 27.97 -29.49 32.80
CA ARG A 187 29.28 -28.82 32.65
C ARG A 187 29.58 -27.89 33.83
N SER A 188 28.61 -27.10 34.28
CA SER A 188 28.79 -26.26 35.48
C SER A 188 29.10 -27.08 36.73
N GLN A 189 28.40 -28.20 36.95
CA GLN A 189 28.70 -29.11 38.06
C GLN A 189 30.08 -29.73 37.96
N VAL A 190 30.48 -30.24 36.79
CA VAL A 190 31.82 -30.80 36.59
C VAL A 190 32.90 -29.76 36.90
N ASN A 191 32.69 -28.51 36.47
CA ASN A 191 33.62 -27.42 36.78
C ASN A 191 33.66 -27.10 38.28
N LYS A 192 32.52 -27.09 38.97
CA LYS A 192 32.46 -26.90 40.44
C LYS A 192 33.18 -28.01 41.18
N ASN A 193 32.88 -29.27 40.86
CA ASN A 193 33.52 -30.42 41.49
C ASN A 193 35.03 -30.43 41.22
N LYS A 194 35.46 -30.05 40.02
CA LYS A 194 36.88 -29.90 39.70
C LYS A 194 37.53 -28.83 40.58
N GLN A 195 36.90 -27.67 40.73
CA GLN A 195 37.42 -26.61 41.62
C GLN A 195 37.49 -27.05 43.09
N GLU A 196 36.49 -27.79 43.58
CA GLU A 196 36.49 -28.36 44.94
C GLU A 196 37.60 -29.40 45.12
N PHE A 197 37.80 -30.27 44.13
CA PHE A 197 38.87 -31.25 44.12
C PHE A 197 40.26 -30.59 44.09
N ASP A 198 40.45 -29.58 43.24
CA ASP A 198 41.71 -28.83 43.16
C ASP A 198 42.02 -28.09 44.49
N LYS A 199 40.97 -27.60 45.19
CA LYS A 199 41.09 -27.02 46.54
C LYS A 199 41.46 -28.05 47.62
N LEU A 200 40.91 -29.26 47.55
CA LEU A 200 41.25 -30.35 48.47
C LEU A 200 42.67 -30.87 48.23
N THR A 201 43.09 -30.94 46.96
CA THR A 201 44.42 -31.45 46.57
C THR A 201 45.54 -30.45 46.89
N SER A 202 45.23 -29.16 46.95
CA SER A 202 46.18 -28.11 47.36
C SER A 202 46.35 -27.97 48.88
N GLN A 203 45.53 -28.64 49.69
CA GLN A 203 45.80 -28.82 51.11
C GLN A 203 46.75 -30.02 51.27
N ALA A 204 48.01 -29.75 51.60
CA ALA A 204 49.00 -30.78 51.90
C ALA A 204 48.44 -31.78 52.95
N PRO A 205 48.69 -33.09 52.81
CA PRO A 205 48.12 -34.08 53.72
C PRO A 205 48.62 -33.81 55.14
N ALA A 206 47.72 -33.36 56.01
CA ALA A 206 47.98 -33.37 57.44
C ALA A 206 48.25 -34.83 57.83
N GLN A 207 49.50 -35.15 58.16
CA GLN A 207 49.90 -36.47 58.62
C GLN A 207 49.10 -36.81 59.88
N SER A 208 47.98 -37.51 59.71
CA SER A 208 47.21 -38.05 60.83
C SER A 208 48.01 -39.20 61.44
N ARG A 209 48.64 -38.95 62.59
CA ARG A 209 49.48 -39.91 63.33
C ARG A 209 48.71 -41.07 63.98
N ASN A 210 47.40 -41.23 63.72
CA ASN A 210 46.57 -42.28 64.32
C ASN A 210 45.78 -43.10 63.28
N ALA A 211 46.43 -43.55 62.20
CA ALA A 211 45.83 -44.53 61.29
C ALA A 211 45.96 -45.95 61.87
N GLN A 212 45.13 -46.30 62.85
CA GLN A 212 44.88 -47.70 63.17
C GLN A 212 44.20 -48.39 61.97
N PRO A 213 44.40 -49.71 61.77
CA PRO A 213 43.73 -50.43 60.70
C PRO A 213 42.22 -50.45 60.97
N ALA A 214 41.48 -49.53 60.34
CA ALA A 214 40.03 -49.52 60.37
C ALA A 214 39.51 -50.92 60.02
N ASN A 215 38.66 -51.48 60.89
CA ASN A 215 38.05 -52.78 60.68
C ASN A 215 37.26 -52.76 59.37
N LYS A 216 37.05 -53.92 58.74
CA LYS A 216 36.25 -53.99 57.48
C LYS A 216 34.88 -53.34 57.64
N GLU A 217 34.28 -53.42 58.83
CA GLU A 217 33.01 -52.81 59.19
C GLU A 217 33.08 -51.27 59.24
N ASP A 218 34.16 -50.69 59.79
CA ASP A 218 34.35 -49.23 59.81
C ASP A 218 34.54 -48.66 58.39
N LYS A 219 35.28 -49.39 57.54
CA LYS A 219 35.46 -49.03 56.12
C LYS A 219 34.13 -49.09 55.36
N GLN A 220 33.31 -50.11 55.62
CA GLN A 220 31.99 -50.23 55.03
C GLN A 220 31.07 -49.09 55.48
N CYS A 221 31.09 -48.75 56.77
CA CYS A 221 30.31 -47.63 57.32
C CYS A 221 30.67 -46.29 56.65
N VAL A 222 31.96 -46.02 56.43
CA VAL A 222 32.41 -44.80 55.72
C VAL A 222 31.94 -44.78 54.26
N VAL A 223 31.97 -45.92 53.58
CA VAL A 223 31.46 -46.05 52.20
C VAL A 223 29.95 -45.82 52.17
N ASP A 224 29.19 -46.44 53.08
CA ASP A 224 27.73 -46.31 53.15
C ASP A 224 27.31 -44.85 53.44
N VAL A 225 28.03 -44.16 54.33
CA VAL A 225 27.81 -42.72 54.62
C VAL A 225 28.08 -41.87 53.37
N ALA A 226 29.17 -42.13 52.65
CA ALA A 226 29.49 -41.40 51.42
C ALA A 226 28.43 -41.66 50.31
N GLU A 227 27.91 -42.89 50.21
CA GLU A 227 26.81 -43.21 49.30
C GLU A 227 25.51 -42.48 49.65
N LEU A 228 25.17 -42.41 50.94
CA LEU A 228 24.00 -41.67 51.44
C LEU A 228 24.13 -40.16 51.19
N GLU A 229 25.31 -39.58 51.40
CA GLU A 229 25.57 -38.17 51.07
C GLU A 229 25.41 -37.90 49.58
N LEU A 230 25.90 -38.80 48.73
CA LEU A 230 25.76 -38.70 47.28
C LEU A 230 24.28 -38.77 46.86
N ILE A 231 23.49 -39.64 47.50
CA ILE A 231 22.04 -39.72 47.29
C ILE A 231 21.34 -38.43 47.76
N ASN A 232 21.66 -37.91 48.95
CA ASN A 232 21.10 -36.66 49.47
C ASN A 232 21.41 -35.48 48.56
N ASN A 233 22.64 -35.37 48.06
CA ASN A 233 23.04 -34.35 47.10
C ASN A 233 22.24 -34.43 45.79
N ARG A 234 22.00 -35.65 45.27
CA ARG A 234 21.14 -35.85 44.09
C ARG A 234 19.69 -35.46 44.34
N ILE A 235 19.16 -35.71 45.55
CA ILE A 235 17.79 -35.35 45.93
C ILE A 235 17.66 -33.82 46.05
N ALA A 236 18.59 -33.17 46.74
CA ALA A 236 18.65 -31.72 46.88
C ALA A 236 18.74 -31.02 45.51
N GLU A 237 19.59 -31.53 44.61
CA GLU A 237 19.70 -31.05 43.23
C GLU A 237 18.37 -31.18 42.47
N ARG A 238 17.68 -32.33 42.59
CA ARG A 238 16.37 -32.52 41.95
C ARG A 238 15.33 -31.56 42.49
N GLN A 239 15.31 -31.31 43.80
CA GLN A 239 14.38 -30.36 44.41
C GLN A 239 14.63 -28.92 43.94
N GLN A 240 15.90 -28.50 43.87
CA GLN A 240 16.26 -27.16 43.38
C GLN A 240 15.88 -26.95 41.90
N ARG A 241 16.03 -27.98 41.07
CA ARG A 241 15.75 -27.89 39.63
C ARG A 241 14.29 -28.05 39.27
N ARG A 242 13.50 -28.77 40.07
CA ARG A 242 12.10 -29.08 39.79
C ARG A 242 11.26 -27.82 39.46
N PRO A 243 11.30 -26.72 40.23
CA PRO A 243 10.53 -25.51 39.90
C PRO A 243 11.02 -24.86 38.61
N ASN A 244 12.34 -24.79 38.39
CA ASN A 244 12.89 -24.25 37.15
C ASN A 244 12.50 -25.09 35.93
N LYS A 245 12.55 -26.41 36.03
CA LYS A 245 12.11 -27.34 34.98
C LYS A 245 10.61 -27.18 34.69
N TRP A 246 9.80 -27.03 35.73
CA TRP A 246 8.36 -26.80 35.61
C TRP A 246 8.06 -25.46 34.93
N ASN A 247 8.60 -24.36 35.46
CA ASN A 247 8.38 -23.02 34.91
C ASN A 247 8.87 -22.91 33.46
N MET A 248 9.95 -23.62 33.12
CA MET A 248 10.44 -23.73 31.74
C MET A 248 9.47 -24.46 30.82
N GLU A 249 8.93 -25.61 31.25
CA GLU A 249 7.93 -26.33 30.47
C GLU A 249 6.68 -25.47 30.27
N ILE A 250 6.19 -24.84 31.34
CA ILE A 250 5.05 -23.93 31.28
C ILE A 250 5.33 -22.75 30.35
N SER A 251 6.49 -22.09 30.47
CA SER A 251 6.90 -21.00 29.57
C SER A 251 6.88 -21.41 28.10
N ARG A 252 7.36 -22.63 27.79
CA ARG A 252 7.39 -23.15 26.43
C ARG A 252 5.97 -23.38 25.90
N GLN A 253 5.10 -23.99 26.71
CA GLN A 253 3.71 -24.22 26.33
C GLN A 253 2.95 -22.90 26.15
N LEU A 254 3.20 -21.91 27.01
CA LEU A 254 2.61 -20.58 26.88
C LEU A 254 3.07 -19.89 25.60
N ARG A 255 4.38 -19.93 25.26
CA ARG A 255 4.88 -19.41 23.97
C ARG A 255 4.22 -20.08 22.77
N TYR A 256 3.99 -21.40 22.84
CA TYR A 256 3.27 -22.09 21.78
C TYR A 256 1.83 -21.61 21.65
N ILE A 257 1.14 -21.33 22.76
CA ILE A 257 -0.19 -20.72 22.75
C ILE A 257 -0.14 -19.29 22.22
N GLU A 258 0.88 -18.49 22.58
CA GLU A 258 1.10 -17.13 22.03
C GLU A 258 1.24 -17.17 20.51
N GLU A 259 2.07 -18.07 19.98
CA GLU A 259 2.24 -18.27 18.54
C GLU A 259 0.93 -18.72 17.88
N LEU A 260 0.20 -19.67 18.47
CA LEU A 260 -1.11 -20.10 17.97
C LEU A 260 -2.13 -18.95 17.99
N ASN A 261 -2.11 -18.08 19.00
CA ASN A 261 -2.98 -16.91 19.09
C ASN A 261 -2.66 -15.88 17.99
N GLU A 262 -1.40 -15.70 17.61
CA GLU A 262 -1.04 -14.89 16.44
C GLU A 262 -1.60 -15.50 15.16
N ARG A 263 -1.45 -16.82 14.96
CA ARG A 263 -2.02 -17.49 13.78
C ARG A 263 -3.54 -17.47 13.75
N MET A 264 -4.20 -17.55 14.90
CA MET A 264 -5.66 -17.43 14.99
C MET A 264 -6.13 -16.02 14.60
N ARG A 265 -5.37 -14.97 14.96
CA ARG A 265 -5.62 -13.60 14.50
C ARG A 265 -5.45 -13.47 12.99
N ASP A 266 -4.40 -14.05 12.42
CA ASP A 266 -4.20 -14.08 10.95
C ASP A 266 -5.37 -14.75 10.20
N LEU A 267 -6.04 -15.71 10.85
CA LEU A 267 -7.21 -16.42 10.31
C LEU A 267 -8.55 -15.71 10.59
N GLY A 268 -8.56 -14.59 11.33
CA GLY A 268 -9.76 -13.86 11.73
C GLY A 268 -10.55 -14.50 12.88
N MET A 269 -9.92 -15.37 13.67
CA MET A 269 -10.51 -16.06 14.83
C MET A 269 -10.22 -15.33 16.15
N GLU A 270 -10.42 -14.01 16.18
CA GLU A 270 -10.07 -13.17 17.32
C GLU A 270 -10.86 -13.49 18.60
N SER A 271 -12.09 -14.01 18.46
CA SER A 271 -12.94 -14.43 19.58
C SER A 271 -12.40 -15.62 20.35
N ASP A 272 -11.59 -16.46 19.71
CA ASP A 272 -11.14 -17.75 20.24
C ASP A 272 -9.70 -17.66 20.79
N VAL A 273 -9.10 -16.47 20.73
CA VAL A 273 -7.77 -16.18 21.27
C VAL A 273 -7.77 -16.34 22.79
N VAL A 274 -6.77 -17.06 23.30
CA VAL A 274 -6.64 -17.34 24.73
C VAL A 274 -5.80 -16.28 25.43
N ASP A 275 -6.24 -15.78 26.57
CA ASP A 275 -5.46 -14.87 27.42
C ASP A 275 -4.26 -15.60 28.05
N VAL A 276 -3.05 -15.30 27.55
CA VAL A 276 -1.82 -15.96 27.98
C VAL A 276 -1.31 -15.41 29.31
N GLU A 277 -1.52 -14.12 29.57
CA GLU A 277 -1.16 -13.46 30.82
C GLU A 277 -1.88 -14.10 32.01
N ALA A 278 -3.19 -14.33 31.90
CA ALA A 278 -3.96 -15.05 32.91
C ALA A 278 -3.43 -16.47 33.15
N LEU A 279 -3.04 -17.19 32.09
CA LEU A 279 -2.45 -18.53 32.21
C LEU A 279 -1.04 -18.49 32.85
N ARG A 280 -0.25 -17.46 32.53
CA ARG A 280 1.08 -17.25 33.10
C ARG A 280 1.00 -17.06 34.61
N GLU A 281 0.04 -16.26 35.09
CA GLU A 281 -0.20 -16.07 36.52
C GLU A 281 -0.66 -17.35 37.23
N LYS A 282 -1.48 -18.17 36.57
CA LYS A 282 -2.06 -19.39 37.14
C LYS A 282 -1.08 -20.54 37.28
N TYR A 283 -0.19 -20.75 36.29
CA TYR A 283 0.63 -21.96 36.19
C TYR A 283 2.11 -21.77 36.53
N MET A 284 2.60 -20.53 36.55
CA MET A 284 3.97 -20.26 37.01
C MET A 284 4.07 -20.43 38.53
N ILE A 285 5.02 -21.25 38.97
CA ILE A 285 5.37 -21.32 40.38
C ILE A 285 6.11 -20.03 40.71
N LYS A 286 5.45 -19.12 41.44
CA LYS A 286 6.11 -17.98 42.08
C LYS A 286 7.18 -18.56 43.00
N GLN A 287 8.44 -18.40 42.62
CA GLN A 287 9.53 -18.64 43.57
C GLN A 287 9.27 -17.66 44.71
N LYS A 288 9.06 -18.16 45.94
CA LYS A 288 9.14 -17.30 47.11
C LYS A 288 10.51 -16.63 47.02
N GLN A 289 10.52 -15.34 46.71
CA GLN A 289 11.64 -14.49 47.07
C GLN A 289 11.65 -14.52 48.60
N GLU A 290 12.45 -15.41 49.17
CA GLU A 290 12.96 -15.17 50.51
C GLU A 290 13.70 -13.84 50.46
N GLY A 291 13.30 -12.96 51.37
CA GLY A 291 13.51 -11.53 51.29
C GLY A 291 14.96 -11.11 51.18
N GLU A 292 15.09 -9.89 50.68
CA GLU A 292 16.20 -8.98 50.86
C GLU A 292 16.96 -9.23 52.17
N ASN A 293 18.21 -9.65 52.05
CA ASN A 293 19.26 -9.01 52.82
C ASN A 293 20.40 -8.73 51.86
N GLY A 294 20.62 -7.44 51.64
CA GLY A 294 21.55 -6.92 50.66
C GLY A 294 22.97 -7.42 50.90
N ASN A 295 23.59 -7.84 49.81
CA ASN A 295 25.02 -7.67 49.68
C ASN A 295 25.30 -7.11 48.28
N LYS A 296 25.28 -5.78 48.20
CA LYS A 296 26.07 -5.06 47.20
C LYS A 296 27.51 -5.53 47.39
N ASN A 297 28.07 -6.22 46.40
CA ASN A 297 29.49 -6.12 46.07
C ASN A 297 29.81 -6.92 44.81
N GLY A 298 30.37 -6.22 43.82
CA GLY A 298 31.24 -6.81 42.81
C GLY A 298 30.69 -6.90 41.40
N GLU A 299 30.29 -5.77 40.81
CA GLU A 299 30.57 -5.54 39.39
C GLU A 299 32.09 -5.67 39.21
N ASN A 300 32.56 -6.83 38.76
CA ASN A 300 33.82 -6.93 38.05
C ASN A 300 33.48 -6.99 36.57
N ASP A 301 33.31 -5.78 36.04
CA ASP A 301 33.59 -5.44 34.67
C ASP A 301 34.99 -5.97 34.32
N ASN A 302 35.04 -6.95 33.43
CA ASN A 302 36.28 -7.43 32.85
C ASN A 302 36.10 -7.40 31.34
N GLY A 303 36.00 -6.18 30.82
CA GLY A 303 36.30 -5.87 29.43
C GLY A 303 37.73 -6.30 29.13
N ASN A 304 37.87 -7.43 28.44
CA ASN A 304 39.12 -7.84 27.84
C ASN A 304 39.09 -7.38 26.38
N GLU A 305 39.28 -6.07 26.18
CA GLU A 305 39.84 -5.55 24.95
C GLU A 305 41.32 -5.90 24.93
N ASN A 306 41.73 -6.75 24.00
CA ASN A 306 43.09 -6.69 23.52
C ASN A 306 43.11 -6.96 22.02
N ASN A 307 43.41 -5.87 21.31
CA ASN A 307 43.90 -5.81 19.95
C ASN A 307 45.03 -6.81 19.72
N GLN A 308 44.99 -7.49 18.58
CA GLN A 308 46.18 -7.71 17.78
C GLN A 308 45.85 -7.45 16.31
N GLU A 309 46.27 -6.27 15.87
CA GLU A 309 46.56 -5.92 14.48
C GLU A 309 47.68 -6.81 13.90
N ASN A 310 47.77 -6.75 12.57
CA ASN A 310 48.81 -7.25 11.67
C ASN A 310 48.65 -8.67 11.10
N ASN A 311 48.07 -8.76 9.90
CA ASN A 311 48.91 -8.52 8.71
C ASN A 311 48.10 -8.18 7.46
N GLU A 312 48.44 -7.01 6.92
CA GLU A 312 48.11 -6.52 5.59
C GLU A 312 48.74 -7.38 4.47
N GLU A 313 48.02 -7.38 3.35
CA GLU A 313 48.52 -7.12 1.99
C GLU A 313 49.26 -8.18 1.13
N LYS A 314 48.84 -8.11 -0.15
CA LYS A 314 49.49 -8.48 -1.43
C LYS A 314 49.38 -9.97 -1.77
N THR A 315 48.76 -10.33 -2.88
CA THR A 315 49.04 -9.91 -4.28
C THR A 315 47.75 -9.94 -5.11
N GLN A 316 47.44 -8.89 -5.87
CA GLN A 316 47.60 -8.80 -7.32
C GLN A 316 46.93 -9.94 -8.10
#